data_AF-A0A6A4PZN6-F1
#
_entry.id   AF-A0A6A4PZN6-F1
#
_cell.length_a   1.000
_cell.length_b   1.000
_cell.length_c   1.000
_cell.angle_alpha   90.00
_cell.angle_beta   90.00
_cell.angle_gamma   90.00
#
_symmetry.space_group_name_H-M   'P 1'
#
loop_
_entity.id
_entity.type
_entity.pdbx_description
1 polymer ?
#
loop_
_entity_poly.entity_id
_entity_poly.type
_entity_poly.pdbx_seq_one_letter_code
_entity_poly.pdbx_strand_id
1 'polypeptide(L)'
;MFQRFREYGLWARYSDLYPHDDLVFTVGVSDYRKDWFYAQVTRKVENTYQPTIWQIVFELQNSLSKGNYTLQLALASANGAELQVRVNEPDARSPVFTTGLIGGDNAIARHGIHGLYWLFSIPIPSSHLVNGKNTIYLRQARAGSPFPGVMYDYIRLESPETQGV
;
A
#
# COMPACT_ATOMS: atom_id res chain seq x y z
N MET A 1 -3.62 -13.17 -33.17
CA MET A 1 -3.51 -14.45 -32.43
C MET A 1 -3.10 -14.11 -31.00
N PHE A 2 -4.08 -13.98 -30.12
CA PHE A 2 -3.91 -13.64 -28.71
C PHE A 2 -3.45 -14.88 -27.94
N GLN A 3 -2.26 -14.87 -27.34
CA GLN A 3 -1.91 -15.80 -26.27
C GLN A 3 -0.59 -15.41 -25.58
N ARG A 4 -0.70 -14.90 -24.35
CA ARG A 4 0.00 -15.38 -23.13
C ARG A 4 -0.02 -14.32 -22.01
N PHE A 5 -1.21 -14.03 -21.49
CA PHE A 5 -1.35 -13.59 -20.11
C PHE A 5 -1.19 -14.82 -19.22
N ARG A 6 0.06 -15.14 -18.87
CA ARG A 6 0.37 -16.11 -17.81
C ARG A 6 0.94 -15.32 -16.65
N GLU A 7 0.12 -15.11 -15.64
CA GLU A 7 0.34 -14.32 -14.42
C GLU A 7 1.49 -14.82 -13.51
N TYR A 8 2.39 -15.67 -14.00
CA TYR A 8 3.61 -16.06 -13.29
C TYR A 8 4.65 -14.92 -13.21
N GLY A 9 4.48 -13.86 -14.00
CA GLY A 9 5.41 -12.74 -14.12
C GLY A 9 5.19 -11.56 -13.17
N LEU A 10 4.14 -11.53 -12.34
CA LEU A 10 3.86 -10.35 -11.50
C LEU A 10 5.00 -10.05 -10.51
N TRP A 11 5.45 -11.09 -9.80
CA TRP A 11 6.51 -11.03 -8.80
C TRP A 11 7.88 -10.69 -9.40
N ALA A 12 8.20 -11.35 -10.52
CA ALA A 12 9.43 -11.10 -11.27
C ALA A 12 9.44 -9.66 -11.80
N ARG A 13 8.31 -9.21 -12.38
CA ARG A 13 8.18 -7.87 -12.93
C ARG A 13 8.33 -6.77 -11.87
N TYR A 14 7.81 -6.95 -10.66
CA TYR A 14 8.06 -5.97 -9.59
C TYR A 14 9.55 -5.86 -9.29
N SER A 15 10.24 -7.00 -9.12
CA SER A 15 11.68 -7.00 -8.86
C SER A 15 12.52 -6.45 -10.03
N ASP A 16 12.05 -6.62 -11.28
CA ASP A 16 12.69 -6.06 -12.46
C ASP A 16 12.51 -4.53 -12.55
N LEU A 17 11.34 -4.01 -12.15
CA LEU A 17 11.04 -2.58 -12.14
C LEU A 17 11.67 -1.85 -10.95
N TYR A 18 11.79 -2.54 -9.82
CA TYR A 18 12.19 -2.02 -8.52
C TYR A 18 13.33 -2.87 -7.92
N PRO A 19 14.51 -2.94 -8.59
CA PRO A 19 15.58 -3.85 -8.18
C PRO A 19 16.31 -3.43 -6.90
N HIS A 20 16.28 -2.14 -6.58
CA HIS A 20 17.03 -1.55 -5.46
C HIS A 20 16.12 -0.76 -4.51
N ASP A 21 15.23 0.03 -5.09
CA ASP A 21 14.28 0.88 -4.36
C ASP A 21 12.86 0.40 -4.58
N ASP A 22 11.97 0.78 -3.67
CA ASP A 22 10.53 0.48 -3.79
C ASP A 22 9.76 1.66 -4.40
N LEU A 23 8.50 1.42 -4.77
CA LEU A 23 7.63 2.41 -5.41
C LEU A 23 7.50 3.70 -4.58
N VAL A 24 7.72 4.84 -5.24
CA VAL A 24 7.45 6.18 -4.71
C VAL A 24 6.44 6.87 -5.63
N PHE A 25 5.25 7.15 -5.09
CA PHE A 25 4.19 7.84 -5.79
C PHE A 25 4.02 9.25 -5.23
N THR A 26 4.21 10.28 -6.05
CA THR A 26 4.03 11.67 -5.64
C THR A 26 2.72 12.23 -6.18
N VAL A 27 1.78 12.53 -5.29
CA VAL A 27 0.47 13.08 -5.64
C VAL A 27 0.64 14.40 -6.38
N GLY A 28 -0.03 14.53 -7.53
CA GLY A 28 0.05 15.70 -8.41
C GLY A 28 1.25 15.70 -9.37
N VAL A 29 2.18 14.76 -9.25
CA VAL A 29 3.35 14.64 -10.14
C VAL A 29 3.39 13.29 -10.88
N SER A 30 3.16 12.18 -10.17
CA SER A 30 3.15 10.82 -10.74
C SER A 30 1.86 10.52 -11.53
N ASP A 31 1.97 9.75 -12.61
CA ASP A 31 0.84 9.27 -13.41
C ASP A 31 0.40 7.88 -12.91
N TYR A 32 -0.78 7.78 -12.29
CA TYR A 32 -1.30 6.53 -11.75
C TYR A 32 -1.42 5.40 -12.78
N ARG A 33 -1.49 5.69 -14.08
CA ARG A 33 -1.57 4.67 -15.15
C ARG A 33 -0.23 3.99 -15.42
N LYS A 34 0.87 4.59 -14.96
CA LYS A 34 2.24 4.17 -15.27
C LYS A 34 3.08 3.92 -14.02
N ASP A 35 2.96 4.84 -13.07
CA ASP A 35 3.85 4.94 -11.90
C ASP A 35 3.23 4.28 -10.66
N TRP A 36 1.95 3.91 -10.71
CA TRP A 36 1.32 3.08 -9.70
C TRP A 36 1.32 1.62 -10.14
N PHE A 37 2.13 0.81 -9.48
CA PHE A 37 2.03 -0.64 -9.60
C PHE A 37 0.87 -1.09 -8.71
N TYR A 38 -0.09 -1.86 -9.23
CA TYR A 38 -1.32 -2.16 -8.47
C TYR A 38 -1.14 -3.24 -7.40
N ALA A 39 -0.03 -4.00 -7.43
CA ALA A 39 0.21 -5.12 -6.54
C ALA A 39 1.49 -4.93 -5.71
N GLN A 40 1.38 -4.73 -4.40
CA GLN A 40 2.55 -4.69 -3.53
C GLN A 40 2.91 -6.09 -3.08
N VAL A 41 4.15 -6.47 -3.39
CA VAL A 41 4.63 -7.84 -3.33
C VAL A 41 6.04 -7.89 -2.80
N THR A 42 6.49 -9.03 -2.29
CA THR A 42 7.88 -9.18 -1.86
C THR A 42 8.87 -8.95 -3.01
N ARG A 43 10.02 -8.36 -2.69
CA ARG A 43 11.12 -8.17 -3.66
C ARG A 43 12.12 -9.31 -3.55
N LYS A 44 12.48 -9.92 -4.67
CA LYS A 44 13.55 -10.93 -4.70
C LYS A 44 14.91 -10.24 -4.63
N VAL A 45 15.70 -10.61 -3.63
CA VAL A 45 17.10 -10.17 -3.48
C VAL A 45 17.96 -11.43 -3.38
N GLU A 46 18.79 -11.66 -4.39
CA GLU A 46 19.56 -12.90 -4.55
C GLU A 46 18.67 -14.16 -4.47
N ASN A 47 18.80 -14.94 -3.40
CA ASN A 47 18.05 -16.17 -3.12
C ASN A 47 16.97 -16.00 -2.04
N THR A 48 16.73 -14.77 -1.58
CA THR A 48 15.72 -14.47 -0.56
C THR A 48 14.66 -13.48 -1.05
N TYR A 49 13.60 -13.33 -0.27
CA TYR A 49 12.52 -12.38 -0.51
C TYR A 49 12.44 -11.42 0.67
N GLN A 50 12.44 -10.13 0.36
CA GLN A 50 12.42 -9.04 1.34
C GLN A 50 11.04 -8.36 1.38
N PRO A 51 10.67 -7.79 2.54
CA PRO A 51 9.54 -6.87 2.65
C PRO A 51 9.71 -5.68 1.71
N THR A 52 8.61 -5.06 1.31
CA THR A 52 8.62 -3.84 0.49
C THR A 52 7.91 -2.70 1.19
N ILE A 53 8.37 -1.48 0.96
CA ILE A 53 7.86 -0.25 1.58
C ILE A 53 7.58 0.77 0.48
N TRP A 54 6.30 0.98 0.16
CA TRP A 54 5.90 2.00 -0.80
C TRP A 54 5.72 3.34 -0.11
N GLN A 55 5.97 4.42 -0.84
CA GLN A 55 5.83 5.79 -0.37
C GLN A 55 4.77 6.52 -1.17
N ILE A 56 3.83 7.16 -0.49
CA ILE A 56 2.87 8.08 -1.09
C ILE A 56 3.19 9.47 -0.54
N VAL A 57 3.79 10.31 -1.38
CA VAL A 57 4.20 11.68 -1.05
C VAL A 57 3.11 12.65 -1.48
N PHE A 58 2.69 13.55 -0.59
CA PHE A 58 1.66 14.54 -0.87
C PHE A 58 1.90 15.83 -0.07
N GLU A 59 1.32 16.93 -0.52
CA GLU A 59 1.43 18.22 0.16
C GLU A 59 0.08 18.67 0.76
N LEU A 60 0.13 19.22 1.96
CA LEU A 60 -0.98 19.91 2.62
C LEU A 60 -0.65 21.41 2.69
N GLN A 61 -1.21 22.20 1.77
CA GLN A 61 -0.86 23.62 1.61
C GLN A 61 -1.75 24.59 2.41
N ASN A 62 -2.87 24.11 2.95
CA ASN A 62 -3.76 24.88 3.82
C ASN A 62 -3.50 24.52 5.29
N SER A 63 -3.84 25.43 6.22
CA SER A 63 -3.72 25.18 7.65
C SER A 63 -4.31 23.82 8.02
N LEU A 64 -3.46 22.91 8.49
CA LEU A 64 -3.84 21.57 8.91
C LEU A 64 -5.04 21.63 9.86
N SER A 65 -6.18 21.05 9.44
CA SER A 65 -7.37 20.99 10.27
C SER A 65 -7.08 20.11 11.48
N LYS A 66 -7.40 20.60 12.67
CA LYS A 66 -7.34 19.77 13.88
C LYS A 66 -8.38 18.66 13.78
N GLY A 67 -8.02 17.48 14.28
CA GLY A 67 -8.87 16.29 14.26
C GLY A 67 -8.19 15.10 13.61
N ASN A 68 -9.00 14.09 13.28
CA ASN A 68 -8.55 12.87 12.62
C ASN A 68 -8.85 12.97 11.12
N TYR A 69 -7.80 12.85 10.32
CA TYR A 69 -7.92 12.54 8.91
C TYR A 69 -8.28 11.06 8.77
N THR A 70 -8.98 10.68 7.70
CA THR A 70 -9.33 9.28 7.46
C THR A 70 -8.64 8.78 6.21
N LEU A 71 -7.75 7.80 6.37
CA LEU A 71 -7.21 7.06 5.23
C LEU A 71 -8.13 5.87 4.94
N GLN A 72 -8.87 5.99 3.84
CA GLN A 72 -9.62 4.90 3.24
C GLN A 72 -8.66 4.06 2.41
N LEU A 73 -8.53 2.79 2.76
CA LEU A 73 -7.63 1.86 2.10
C LEU A 73 -8.40 0.61 1.68
N ALA A 74 -8.54 0.43 0.37
CA ALA A 74 -9.21 -0.73 -0.20
C ALA A 74 -8.24 -1.66 -0.94
N LEU A 75 -8.35 -2.95 -0.63
CA LEU A 75 -7.61 -4.00 -1.29
C LEU A 75 -8.57 -4.91 -2.05
N ALA A 76 -8.32 -5.06 -3.35
CA ALA A 76 -9.03 -6.02 -4.19
C ALA A 76 -8.71 -7.47 -3.80
N SER A 77 -7.52 -7.71 -3.25
CA SER A 77 -7.09 -9.03 -2.79
C SER A 77 -5.89 -8.91 -1.83
N ALA A 78 -5.69 -9.96 -1.03
CA ALA A 78 -4.51 -10.13 -0.20
C ALA A 78 -4.15 -11.63 -0.11
N ASN A 79 -2.86 -11.92 0.02
CA ASN A 79 -2.34 -13.28 0.18
C ASN A 79 -1.19 -13.28 1.18
N GLY A 80 -1.33 -13.98 2.30
CA GLY A 80 -0.31 -14.16 3.34
C GLY A 80 0.36 -12.86 3.82
N ALA A 81 -0.32 -11.73 3.68
CA ALA A 81 0.25 -10.41 3.81
C ALA A 81 -0.04 -9.79 5.17
N GLU A 82 0.80 -8.86 5.58
CA GLU A 82 0.50 -7.92 6.66
C GLU A 82 0.89 -6.55 6.14
N LEU A 83 -0.09 -5.66 6.00
CA LEU A 83 0.13 -4.30 5.53
C LEU A 83 0.11 -3.35 6.72
N GLN A 84 1.20 -2.59 6.85
CA GLN A 84 1.38 -1.61 7.91
C GLN A 84 1.42 -0.20 7.32
N VAL A 85 0.73 0.74 7.97
CA VAL A 85 0.69 2.15 7.58
C VAL A 85 1.50 2.97 8.58
N ARG A 86 2.43 3.76 8.07
CA ARG A 86 3.18 4.79 8.83
C ARG A 86 3.03 6.14 8.14
N VAL A 87 3.23 7.20 8.90
CA VAL A 87 3.11 8.58 8.41
C VAL A 87 4.32 9.36 8.87
N ASN A 88 5.04 9.97 7.93
CA ASN A 88 6.22 10.82 8.08
C ASN A 88 7.47 10.16 8.72
N GLU A 89 7.31 9.15 9.56
CA GLU A 89 8.38 8.40 10.22
C GLU A 89 8.35 6.93 9.76
N PRO A 90 9.18 6.53 8.76
CA PRO A 90 9.16 5.16 8.22
C PRO A 90 9.62 4.10 9.23
N ASP A 91 10.48 4.47 10.17
CA ASP A 91 11.06 3.58 11.18
C ASP A 91 10.44 3.76 12.57
N ALA A 92 9.28 4.43 12.65
CA ALA A 92 8.53 4.54 13.90
C ALA A 92 8.30 3.16 14.52
N ARG A 93 8.57 3.06 15.84
CA ARG A 93 8.51 1.80 16.61
C ARG A 93 7.17 1.08 16.43
N SER A 94 6.08 1.84 16.38
CA SER A 94 4.74 1.32 16.14
C SER A 94 4.16 1.95 14.88
N PRO A 95 3.53 1.18 13.98
CA PRO A 95 2.78 1.76 12.88
C PRO A 95 1.54 2.49 13.41
N VAL A 96 1.02 3.44 12.60
CA VAL A 96 -0.29 4.05 12.86
C VAL A 96 -1.39 3.00 12.72
N PHE A 97 -1.20 2.03 11.82
CA PHE A 97 -2.14 0.93 11.61
C PHE A 97 -1.44 -0.33 11.09
N THR A 98 -1.97 -1.50 11.44
CA THR A 98 -1.58 -2.79 10.83
C THR A 98 -2.84 -3.60 10.57
N THR A 99 -2.88 -4.27 9.42
CA THR A 99 -3.96 -5.22 9.11
C THR A 99 -3.88 -6.50 9.94
N GLY A 100 -2.73 -6.79 10.55
CA GLY A 100 -2.37 -8.16 10.94
C GLY A 100 -2.25 -9.06 9.70
N LEU A 101 -2.18 -10.38 9.92
CA LEU A 101 -2.14 -11.35 8.83
C LEU A 101 -3.48 -11.40 8.09
N ILE A 102 -3.47 -11.04 6.81
CA ILE A 102 -4.61 -11.10 5.89
C ILE A 102 -4.29 -11.96 4.67
N GLY A 103 -5.32 -12.58 4.10
CA GLY A 103 -5.18 -13.48 2.94
C GLY A 103 -4.75 -14.90 3.34
N GLY A 104 -5.67 -15.67 3.89
CA GLY A 104 -5.44 -17.06 4.32
C GLY A 104 -6.57 -18.04 4.01
N ASP A 105 -7.64 -17.60 3.34
CA ASP A 105 -8.68 -18.50 2.86
C ASP A 105 -8.27 -19.12 1.52
N ASN A 106 -8.57 -20.41 1.36
CA ASN A 106 -8.25 -21.27 0.21
C ASN A 106 -8.91 -20.84 -1.14
N ALA A 107 -9.23 -19.56 -1.34
CA ALA A 107 -9.79 -19.04 -2.58
C ALA A 107 -8.77 -19.07 -3.75
N ILE A 108 -7.47 -18.94 -3.47
CA ILE A 108 -6.40 -19.05 -4.47
C ILE A 108 -6.21 -20.51 -4.96
N ALA A 109 -6.60 -21.52 -4.16
CA ALA A 109 -6.42 -22.93 -4.51
C ALA A 109 -7.52 -23.52 -5.42
N ARG A 110 -8.59 -22.78 -5.74
CA ARG A 110 -9.72 -23.31 -6.53
C ARG A 110 -10.40 -22.29 -7.46
N HIS A 111 -9.66 -21.61 -8.33
CA HIS A 111 -10.26 -20.86 -9.45
C HIS A 111 -11.39 -19.87 -9.05
N GLY A 112 -11.38 -19.34 -7.83
CA GLY A 112 -12.42 -18.44 -7.34
C GLY A 112 -12.15 -17.01 -7.79
N ILE A 113 -13.03 -16.43 -8.61
CA ILE A 113 -12.97 -15.04 -9.12
C ILE A 113 -13.28 -14.00 -8.01
N HIS A 114 -13.17 -14.38 -6.73
CA HIS A 114 -13.52 -13.54 -5.60
C HIS A 114 -12.40 -13.64 -4.55
N GLY A 115 -11.36 -12.83 -4.71
CA GLY A 115 -10.52 -12.46 -3.57
C GLY A 115 -11.39 -11.71 -2.57
N LEU A 116 -11.19 -11.94 -1.27
CA LEU A 116 -11.92 -11.18 -0.24
C LEU A 116 -11.57 -9.70 -0.40
N TYR A 117 -12.57 -8.85 -0.58
CA TYR A 117 -12.39 -7.40 -0.60
C TYR A 117 -12.12 -6.91 0.81
N TRP A 118 -11.06 -6.13 1.00
CA TRP A 118 -10.72 -5.55 2.30
C TRP A 118 -10.89 -4.04 2.23
N LEU A 119 -11.67 -3.47 3.14
CA LEU A 119 -11.82 -2.03 3.30
C LEU A 119 -11.43 -1.64 4.72
N PHE A 120 -10.47 -0.73 4.83
CA PHE A 120 -9.99 -0.20 6.09
C PHE A 120 -10.21 1.33 6.14
N SER A 121 -10.87 1.79 7.21
CA SER A 121 -11.02 3.21 7.55
C SER A 121 -10.05 3.53 8.68
N ILE A 122 -8.91 4.13 8.36
CA ILE A 122 -7.80 4.31 9.29
C ILE A 122 -7.78 5.77 9.78
N PRO A 123 -8.06 6.04 11.06
CA PRO A 123 -7.92 7.39 11.61
C PRO A 123 -6.44 7.76 11.75
N ILE A 124 -6.06 8.88 11.14
CA ILE A 124 -4.73 9.49 11.25
C ILE A 124 -4.90 10.83 11.99
N PRO A 125 -4.52 10.91 13.27
CA PRO A 125 -4.51 12.16 13.99
C PRO A 125 -3.66 13.21 13.26
N SER A 126 -4.16 14.44 13.17
CA SER A 126 -3.43 15.59 12.62
C SER A 126 -2.04 15.79 13.23
N SER A 127 -1.79 15.33 14.46
CA SER A 127 -0.45 15.36 15.07
C SER A 127 0.61 14.53 14.33
N HIS A 128 0.21 13.58 13.49
CA HIS A 128 1.13 12.82 12.62
C HIS A 128 1.42 13.53 11.30
N LEU A 129 0.70 14.61 10.98
CA LEU A 129 0.80 15.36 9.74
C LEU A 129 1.44 16.73 10.00
N VAL A 130 2.03 17.30 8.95
CA VAL A 130 2.61 18.64 8.97
C VAL A 130 2.03 19.49 7.85
N ASN A 131 2.09 20.81 7.99
CA ASN A 131 1.89 21.70 6.84
C ASN A 131 3.04 21.50 5.84
N GLY A 132 2.74 21.41 4.56
CA GLY A 132 3.70 21.09 3.50
C GLY A 132 3.77 19.60 3.20
N LYS A 133 4.98 19.10 2.92
CA LYS A 133 5.22 17.74 2.45
C LYS A 133 5.00 16.70 3.55
N ASN A 134 4.18 15.71 3.25
CA ASN A 134 3.94 14.53 4.06
C ASN A 134 4.24 13.26 3.26
N THR A 135 4.43 12.14 3.95
CA THR A 135 4.61 10.82 3.31
C THR A 135 3.87 9.75 4.08
N ILE A 136 3.01 9.00 3.40
CA ILE A 136 2.45 7.74 3.91
C ILE A 136 3.35 6.61 3.44
N TYR A 137 3.78 5.76 4.36
CA TYR A 137 4.53 4.55 4.06
C TYR A 137 3.61 3.34 4.19
N LEU A 138 3.53 2.56 3.12
CA LEU A 138 2.79 1.30 3.05
C LEU A 138 3.80 0.16 3.06
N ARG A 139 3.94 -0.52 4.20
CA ARG A 139 4.89 -1.63 4.37
C ARG A 139 4.15 -2.95 4.32
N GLN A 140 4.38 -3.74 3.29
CA GLN A 140 4.09 -5.16 3.33
C GLN A 140 5.21 -5.81 4.16
N ALA A 141 4.88 -6.32 5.35
CA ALA A 141 5.87 -6.73 6.34
C ALA A 141 6.31 -8.21 6.22
N ARG A 142 5.51 -9.04 5.54
CA ARG A 142 5.69 -10.50 5.49
C ARG A 142 6.54 -10.89 4.30
N ALA A 143 7.67 -11.54 4.56
CA ALA A 143 8.63 -11.92 3.52
C ALA A 143 9.04 -13.39 3.61
N GLY A 144 10.07 -13.79 2.86
CA GLY A 144 10.61 -15.17 2.86
C GLY A 144 10.02 -16.11 1.81
N SER A 145 9.02 -15.68 1.04
CA SER A 145 8.56 -16.37 -0.17
C SER A 145 8.02 -15.34 -1.17
N PRO A 146 7.85 -15.67 -2.46
CA PRO A 146 7.41 -14.69 -3.45
C PRO A 146 5.97 -14.21 -3.25
N PHE A 147 5.12 -15.06 -2.65
CA PHE A 147 3.67 -14.94 -2.73
C PHE A 147 2.98 -13.93 -1.79
N PRO A 148 3.55 -13.55 -0.63
CA PRO A 148 2.95 -12.55 0.22
C PRO A 148 2.78 -11.21 -0.51
N GLY A 149 1.58 -10.66 -0.47
CA GLY A 149 1.28 -9.41 -1.14
C GLY A 149 -0.18 -8.99 -1.06
N VAL A 150 -0.43 -7.76 -1.51
CA VAL A 150 -1.75 -7.15 -1.61
C VAL A 150 -1.95 -6.53 -2.98
N MET A 151 -3.20 -6.46 -3.43
CA MET A 151 -3.59 -5.72 -4.63
C MET A 151 -4.49 -4.56 -4.24
N TYR A 152 -4.09 -3.35 -4.59
CA TYR A 152 -4.85 -2.14 -4.28
C TYR A 152 -6.01 -1.95 -5.25
N ASP A 153 -7.16 -1.56 -4.70
CA ASP A 153 -8.30 -1.06 -5.48
C ASP A 153 -8.30 0.47 -5.46
N TYR A 154 -8.38 1.07 -4.27
CA TYR A 154 -8.27 2.52 -4.13
C TYR A 154 -7.66 2.92 -2.78
N ILE A 155 -7.07 4.13 -2.76
CA ILE A 155 -6.55 4.78 -1.56
C ILE A 155 -7.03 6.24 -1.58
N ARG A 156 -7.62 6.69 -0.49
CA ARG A 156 -8.12 8.07 -0.36
C ARG A 156 -7.84 8.61 1.04
N LEU A 157 -7.27 9.81 1.13
CA LEU A 157 -7.12 10.53 2.39
C LEU A 157 -8.17 11.63 2.47
N GLU A 158 -8.96 11.63 3.54
CA GLU A 158 -10.05 12.57 3.80
C GLU A 158 -9.67 13.49 4.96
N SER A 159 -9.93 14.79 4.82
CA SER A 159 -9.79 15.72 5.94
C SER A 159 -10.87 15.49 7.00
N PRO A 160 -10.62 15.88 8.27
CA PRO A 160 -11.69 15.96 9.27
C PRO A 160 -12.84 16.81 8.73
N GLU A 161 -14.07 16.51 9.16
CA GLU A 161 -15.19 17.42 8.92
C GLU A 161 -14.85 18.80 9.51
N THR A 162 -14.85 19.81 8.66
CA THR A 162 -14.78 21.19 9.15
C THR A 162 -16.08 21.43 9.89
N GLN A 163 -16.02 21.71 11.20
CA GLN A 163 -17.20 22.26 11.88
C GLN A 163 -17.59 23.52 11.11
N GLY A 164 -18.77 23.50 10.49
CA GLY A 164 -19.27 24.62 9.72
C GLY A 164 -19.24 25.87 10.59
N VAL A 165 -18.60 26.91 10.07
CA VAL A 165 -18.69 28.27 10.63
C VAL A 165 -20.09 28.80 10.38
#